data_AF-A0A1G3GEK2-F1
#
_entry.id   AF-A0A1G3GEK2-F1
#
_cell.length_a   1.000
_cell.length_b   1.000
_cell.length_c   1.000
_cell.angle_alpha   90.00
_cell.angle_beta   90.00
_cell.angle_gamma   90.00
#
_symmetry.space_group_name_H-M   'P 1'
#
loop_
_entity.id
_entity.type
_entity.pdbx_description
1 polymer ?
#
loop_
_entity_poly.entity_id
_entity_poly.type
_entity_poly.pdbx_seq_one_letter_code
_entity_poly.pdbx_strand_id
1 'polypeptide(L)'
;MVAIQVCLLAAFEVLDTVMCRLKARIGPVFCILNADEFQTNPWKNGGGVTHEIARHAVGNGLLWRISIAEVGSDGPFSVFPGMTRILTVIDGVGIDLLSADGVLEARLHRPAPFSGDLDVTARLVGGPVRNLNLIYDAKVIEPAVEVILGPATLNCEAGTTGLLCLSGAITVAGDGLREGAFALGNGADIELAAGAAGIRITLRKLA
;
A
#
# COMPACT_ATOMS: atom_id res chain seq x y z
N MET A 1 35.21 -18.89 19.91
CA MET A 1 34.48 -19.45 18.76
C MET A 1 33.18 -20.03 19.28
N VAL A 2 32.18 -19.18 19.54
CA VAL A 2 30.89 -19.57 20.12
C VAL A 2 29.81 -18.63 19.57
N ALA A 3 28.72 -19.25 19.09
CA ALA A 3 27.37 -18.74 18.86
C ALA A 3 27.17 -17.58 17.87
N ILE A 4 26.86 -17.94 16.60
CA ILE A 4 25.93 -17.18 15.76
C ILE A 4 24.77 -18.12 15.45
N GLN A 5 23.82 -18.15 16.36
CA GLN A 5 22.46 -18.62 16.13
C GLN A 5 21.58 -17.69 16.94
N VAL A 6 20.39 -17.37 16.41
CA VAL A 6 19.40 -16.38 16.87
C VAL A 6 19.46 -15.06 16.08
N CYS A 7 18.82 -15.07 14.91
CA CYS A 7 17.82 -14.05 14.52
C CYS A 7 17.17 -14.43 13.17
N LEU A 8 16.61 -15.65 13.10
CA LEU A 8 15.87 -16.13 11.93
C LEU A 8 14.51 -16.69 12.37
N LEU A 9 13.73 -15.86 13.10
CA LEU A 9 12.35 -16.16 13.51
C LEU A 9 11.68 -14.83 13.91
N ALA A 10 11.27 -14.02 12.93
CA ALA A 10 10.33 -12.89 13.12
C ALA A 10 9.79 -12.31 11.79
N ALA A 11 9.79 -13.06 10.68
CA ALA A 11 9.42 -12.53 9.35
C ALA A 11 8.24 -13.27 8.67
N PHE A 12 7.47 -14.04 9.43
CA PHE A 12 6.49 -15.01 8.91
C PHE A 12 5.10 -14.88 9.58
N GLU A 13 4.53 -13.67 9.74
CA GLU A 13 3.21 -13.59 10.43
C GLU A 13 2.11 -12.73 9.78
N VAL A 14 2.40 -11.80 8.86
CA VAL A 14 1.34 -10.92 8.32
C VAL A 14 0.77 -11.37 6.97
N LEU A 15 1.46 -12.26 6.24
CA LEU A 15 1.06 -12.67 4.88
C LEU A 15 -0.05 -13.69 4.85
N ASP A 16 0.06 -14.68 5.72
CA ASP A 16 -0.86 -15.81 5.75
C ASP A 16 -2.09 -15.52 6.60
N THR A 17 -2.32 -14.26 6.98
CA THR A 17 -3.47 -13.92 7.84
C THR A 17 -4.58 -13.21 7.08
N VAL A 18 -4.29 -12.16 6.29
CA VAL A 18 -5.33 -11.41 5.57
C VAL A 18 -5.87 -12.19 4.38
N MET A 19 -5.00 -12.67 3.48
CA MET A 19 -5.41 -13.50 2.35
C MET A 19 -5.97 -14.86 2.80
N CYS A 20 -5.53 -15.39 3.94
CA CYS A 20 -6.10 -16.60 4.52
C CYS A 20 -7.49 -16.36 5.12
N ARG A 21 -7.71 -15.25 5.84
CA ARG A 21 -9.05 -14.82 6.29
C ARG A 21 -10.01 -14.63 5.11
N LEU A 22 -9.53 -14.13 3.98
CA LEU A 22 -10.30 -13.99 2.73
C LEU A 22 -10.61 -15.35 2.06
N LYS A 23 -9.63 -16.27 2.01
CA LYS A 23 -9.80 -17.60 1.39
C LYS A 23 -10.70 -18.56 2.18
N ALA A 24 -10.92 -18.32 3.47
CA ALA A 24 -11.65 -19.23 4.37
C ALA A 24 -13.18 -19.03 4.39
N ARG A 25 -13.75 -18.12 3.58
CA ARG A 25 -15.18 -17.80 3.59
C ARG A 25 -15.79 -17.89 2.19
N ILE A 26 -17.05 -18.37 2.13
CA ILE A 26 -17.87 -18.36 0.91
C ILE A 26 -18.72 -17.07 0.95
N GLY A 27 -18.57 -16.19 -0.04
CA GLY A 27 -19.32 -14.92 -0.16
C GLY A 27 -18.41 -13.69 -0.31
N PRO A 28 -18.97 -12.48 -0.29
CA PRO A 28 -18.21 -11.23 -0.22
C PRO A 28 -17.33 -11.23 1.02
N VAL A 29 -16.05 -10.91 0.88
CA VAL A 29 -15.17 -10.82 2.05
C VAL A 29 -14.31 -9.59 1.90
N PHE A 30 -14.52 -8.63 2.80
CA PHE A 30 -13.52 -7.62 3.13
C PHE A 30 -12.90 -7.97 4.48
N CYS A 31 -11.59 -7.81 4.56
CA CYS A 31 -10.86 -7.75 5.81
C CYS A 31 -10.55 -6.28 6.07
N ILE A 32 -10.98 -5.75 7.21
CA ILE A 32 -10.60 -4.43 7.68
C ILE A 32 -9.40 -4.59 8.61
N LEU A 33 -8.40 -3.73 8.42
CA LEU A 33 -7.20 -3.61 9.24
C LEU A 33 -7.10 -2.17 9.73
N ASN A 34 -7.10 -1.97 11.04
CA ASN A 34 -6.80 -0.69 11.63
C ASN A 34 -5.28 -0.41 11.55
N ALA A 35 -4.90 0.87 11.69
CA ALA A 35 -3.51 1.27 11.50
C ALA A 35 -2.52 0.60 12.48
N ASP A 36 -2.98 0.26 13.69
CA ASP A 36 -2.23 -0.46 14.71
C ASP A 36 -2.07 -1.96 14.41
N GLU A 37 -2.82 -2.50 13.44
CA GLU A 37 -2.71 -3.88 12.96
C GLU A 37 -1.68 -4.02 11.81
N PHE A 38 -1.12 -2.91 11.30
CA PHE A 38 -0.12 -2.95 10.23
C PHE A 38 1.25 -3.40 10.75
N GLN A 39 1.97 -4.18 9.94
CA GLN A 39 3.32 -4.62 10.30
C GLN A 39 4.30 -3.44 10.17
N THR A 40 4.71 -2.92 11.32
CA THR A 40 5.52 -1.70 11.38
C THR A 40 7.01 -2.03 11.55
N ASN A 41 7.84 -1.54 10.63
CA ASN A 41 9.28 -1.75 10.62
C ASN A 41 10.02 -0.42 10.39
N PRO A 42 10.75 0.10 11.39
CA PRO A 42 11.66 1.23 11.20
C PRO A 42 12.76 0.90 10.20
N TRP A 43 13.18 1.87 9.41
CA TRP A 43 14.27 1.68 8.46
C TRP A 43 15.62 1.65 9.16
N LYS A 44 16.54 0.82 8.67
CA LYS A 44 17.89 0.67 9.24
C LYS A 44 18.70 1.97 9.25
N ASN A 45 18.43 2.88 8.30
CA ASN A 45 19.10 4.18 8.19
C ASN A 45 18.46 5.26 9.08
N GLY A 46 17.36 4.96 9.78
CA GLY A 46 16.63 5.93 10.61
C GLY A 46 15.83 6.99 9.85
N GLY A 47 15.80 6.95 8.50
CA GLY A 47 15.14 7.98 7.68
C GLY A 47 13.62 7.84 7.57
N GLY A 48 13.04 6.79 8.15
CA GLY A 48 11.62 6.52 8.02
C GLY A 48 11.16 5.19 8.63
N VAL A 49 9.89 4.89 8.39
CA VAL A 49 9.19 3.70 8.88
C VAL A 49 8.31 3.15 7.77
N THR A 50 8.21 1.82 7.65
CA THR A 50 7.25 1.15 6.76
C THR A 50 6.20 0.42 7.59
N HIS A 51 4.94 0.67 7.27
CA HIS A 51 3.77 -0.07 7.74
C HIS A 51 3.27 -0.96 6.59
N GLU A 52 3.66 -2.24 6.58
CA GLU A 52 3.14 -3.21 5.60
C GLU A 52 1.70 -3.56 5.95
N ILE A 53 0.79 -3.35 5.00
CA ILE A 53 -0.66 -3.58 5.18
C ILE A 53 -1.02 -4.98 4.71
N ALA A 54 -0.62 -5.32 3.48
CA ALA A 54 -0.87 -6.63 2.89
C ALA A 54 0.14 -6.91 1.77
N ARG A 55 0.45 -8.18 1.54
CA ARG A 55 1.19 -8.61 0.36
C ARG A 55 0.74 -9.99 -0.10
N HIS A 56 1.00 -10.30 -1.36
CA HIS A 56 0.82 -11.62 -1.94
C HIS A 56 2.12 -12.06 -2.61
N ALA A 57 2.60 -13.23 -2.22
CA ALA A 57 3.79 -13.86 -2.77
C ALA A 57 3.50 -15.34 -3.09
N VAL A 58 4.20 -15.90 -4.08
CA VAL A 58 4.16 -17.32 -4.44
C VAL A 58 5.58 -17.86 -4.42
N GLY A 59 5.84 -18.85 -3.56
CA GLY A 59 7.20 -19.28 -3.26
C GLY A 59 8.03 -18.10 -2.75
N ASN A 60 9.13 -17.81 -3.45
CA ASN A 60 10.02 -16.68 -3.13
C ASN A 60 9.71 -15.40 -3.95
N GLY A 61 8.71 -15.44 -4.84
CA GLY A 61 8.37 -14.32 -5.73
C GLY A 61 7.26 -13.44 -5.15
N LEU A 62 7.54 -12.16 -4.97
CA LEU A 62 6.53 -11.16 -4.60
C LEU A 62 5.66 -10.83 -5.83
N LEU A 63 4.34 -10.96 -5.72
CA LEU A 63 3.42 -10.55 -6.78
C LEU A 63 2.95 -9.12 -6.58
N TRP A 64 2.58 -8.77 -5.35
CA TRP A 64 2.29 -7.40 -4.97
C TRP A 64 2.42 -7.19 -3.46
N ARG A 65 2.67 -5.93 -3.06
CA ARG A 65 2.67 -5.45 -1.67
C ARG A 65 2.04 -4.06 -1.61
N ILE A 66 1.17 -3.86 -0.63
CA ILE A 66 0.59 -2.57 -0.24
C ILE A 66 1.15 -2.20 1.13
N SER A 67 1.66 -0.98 1.24
CA SER A 67 2.27 -0.47 2.48
C SER A 67 2.13 1.04 2.58
N ILE A 68 2.18 1.59 3.79
CA ILE A 68 2.38 3.02 4.02
C ILE A 68 3.82 3.23 4.47
N ALA A 69 4.51 4.22 3.90
CA ALA A 69 5.82 4.65 4.34
C ALA A 69 5.75 6.04 4.94
N GLU A 70 6.35 6.22 6.11
CA GLU A 70 6.62 7.52 6.73
C GLU A 70 8.07 7.89 6.40
N VAL A 71 8.27 9.01 5.72
CA VAL A 71 9.58 9.48 5.26
C VAL A 71 9.91 10.76 6.01
N GLY A 72 10.84 10.67 6.95
CA GLY A 72 11.20 11.77 7.85
C GLY A 72 12.33 12.65 7.33
N SER A 73 13.17 12.12 6.43
CA SER A 73 14.30 12.83 5.85
C SER A 73 14.56 12.42 4.40
N ASP A 74 15.31 13.24 3.69
CA ASP A 74 15.90 12.88 2.40
C ASP A 74 16.73 11.60 2.53
N GLY A 75 16.80 10.83 1.45
CA GLY A 75 17.58 9.60 1.44
C GLY A 75 17.24 8.62 0.33
N PRO A 76 18.05 7.55 0.19
CA PRO A 76 17.86 6.56 -0.85
C PRO A 76 16.58 5.74 -0.62
N PHE A 77 15.90 5.41 -1.70
CA PHE A 77 14.83 4.41 -1.71
C PHE A 77 15.40 3.03 -2.01
N SER A 78 14.74 1.98 -1.52
CA SER A 78 15.08 0.61 -1.91
C SER A 78 14.68 0.33 -3.36
N VAL A 79 15.59 -0.32 -4.08
CA VAL A 79 15.35 -0.90 -5.41
C VAL A 79 14.55 -2.20 -5.25
N PHE A 80 13.58 -2.42 -6.13
CA PHE A 80 12.77 -3.62 -6.25
C PHE A 80 12.91 -4.18 -7.68
N PRO A 81 13.95 -4.99 -7.94
CA PRO A 81 14.28 -5.43 -9.29
C PRO A 81 13.13 -6.15 -9.99
N GLY A 82 12.82 -5.75 -11.23
CA GLY A 82 11.77 -6.31 -12.07
C GLY A 82 10.34 -5.98 -11.64
N MET A 83 10.16 -5.14 -10.60
CA MET A 83 8.85 -4.73 -10.11
C MET A 83 8.50 -3.32 -10.58
N THR A 84 7.22 -3.00 -10.56
CA THR A 84 6.72 -1.63 -10.75
C THR A 84 6.19 -1.09 -9.43
N ARG A 85 6.29 0.23 -9.24
CA ARG A 85 5.81 0.92 -8.04
C ARG A 85 4.82 2.01 -8.40
N ILE A 86 3.80 2.18 -7.57
CA ILE A 86 2.94 3.37 -7.56
C ILE A 86 3.01 3.96 -6.17
N LEU A 87 3.50 5.19 -6.08
CA LEU A 87 3.56 5.96 -4.84
C LEU A 87 2.49 7.04 -4.88
N THR A 88 1.67 7.10 -3.85
CA THR A 88 0.70 8.19 -3.65
C THR A 88 0.98 8.85 -2.31
N VAL A 89 1.34 10.13 -2.31
CA VAL A 89 1.49 10.89 -1.07
C VAL A 89 0.11 11.07 -0.45
N ILE A 90 -0.05 10.71 0.82
CA ILE A 90 -1.32 10.74 1.56
C ILE A 90 -1.30 11.77 2.69
N ASP A 91 -0.12 12.22 3.10
CA ASP A 91 0.08 13.31 4.05
C ASP A 91 1.41 14.01 3.75
N GLY A 92 1.44 15.33 3.96
CA GLY A 92 2.55 16.21 3.59
C GLY A 92 2.50 16.72 2.13
N VAL A 93 3.43 17.63 1.81
CA VAL A 93 3.41 18.40 0.54
C VAL A 93 3.75 17.52 -0.67
N GLY A 94 4.79 16.70 -0.55
CA GLY A 94 5.29 15.92 -1.67
C GLY A 94 6.73 15.45 -1.49
N ILE A 95 7.13 14.55 -2.38
CA ILE A 95 8.47 13.97 -2.46
C ILE A 95 8.91 13.94 -3.92
N ASP A 96 10.13 14.38 -4.17
CA ASP A 96 10.78 14.28 -5.47
C ASP A 96 11.69 13.05 -5.46
N LEU A 97 11.50 12.13 -6.41
CA LEU A 97 12.39 10.99 -6.60
C LEU A 97 13.39 11.34 -7.69
N LEU A 98 14.64 11.55 -7.27
CA LEU A 98 15.76 11.92 -8.15
C LEU A 98 16.43 10.64 -8.67
N SER A 99 16.50 10.47 -9.99
CA SER A 99 17.23 9.39 -10.66
C SER A 99 18.22 9.96 -11.69
N ALA A 100 19.01 9.10 -12.33
CA ALA A 100 19.86 9.50 -13.45
C ALA A 100 19.04 9.99 -14.67
N ASP A 101 17.81 9.50 -14.82
CA ASP A 101 16.94 9.79 -15.96
C ASP A 101 16.06 11.03 -15.74
N GLY A 102 16.06 11.61 -14.54
CA GLY A 102 15.34 12.83 -14.23
C GLY A 102 14.71 12.84 -12.83
N VAL A 103 13.64 13.61 -12.69
CA VAL A 103 12.91 13.77 -11.43
C VAL A 103 11.47 13.33 -11.61
N LEU A 104 11.01 12.42 -10.76
CA LEU A 104 9.60 12.13 -10.61
C LEU A 104 9.04 12.92 -9.43
N GLU A 105 8.10 13.82 -9.73
CA GLU A 105 7.40 14.62 -8.73
C GLU A 105 6.17 13.89 -8.19
N ALA A 106 6.23 13.35 -6.97
CA ALA A 106 5.06 12.81 -6.30
C ALA A 106 4.45 13.87 -5.38
N ARG A 107 3.13 14.10 -5.53
CA ARG A 107 2.39 15.14 -4.83
C ARG A 107 1.17 14.54 -4.12
N LEU A 108 0.66 15.28 -3.15
CA LEU A 108 -0.48 14.89 -2.35
C LEU A 108 -1.64 14.41 -3.24
N HIS A 109 -2.13 13.20 -2.96
CA HIS A 109 -3.26 12.56 -3.62
C HIS A 109 -3.10 12.40 -5.13
N ARG A 110 -1.86 12.26 -5.62
CA ARG A 110 -1.57 11.96 -7.03
C ARG A 110 -0.75 10.67 -7.14
N PRO A 111 -1.34 9.57 -7.62
CA PRO A 111 -0.61 8.34 -7.88
C PRO A 111 0.51 8.57 -8.91
N ALA A 112 1.74 8.23 -8.53
CA ALA A 112 2.93 8.40 -9.34
C ALA A 112 3.55 7.01 -9.63
N PRO A 113 3.32 6.44 -10.82
CA PRO A 113 3.96 5.19 -11.23
C PRO A 113 5.43 5.41 -11.58
N PHE A 114 6.29 4.45 -11.21
CA PHE A 114 7.70 4.41 -11.62
C PHE A 114 8.25 2.98 -11.55
N SER A 115 9.36 2.75 -12.24
CA SER A 115 10.02 1.44 -12.19
C SER A 115 10.68 1.21 -10.83
N GLY A 116 10.50 0.00 -10.29
CA GLY A 116 11.19 -0.46 -9.10
C GLY A 116 12.69 -0.69 -9.32
N ASP A 117 13.15 -0.77 -10.58
CA ASP A 117 14.57 -0.92 -10.93
C ASP A 117 15.37 0.38 -10.76
N LEU A 118 14.70 1.52 -10.67
CA LEU A 118 15.38 2.82 -10.57
C LEU A 118 16.05 2.97 -9.22
N ASP A 119 17.35 3.30 -9.25
CA ASP A 119 18.05 3.85 -8.11
C ASP A 119 17.63 5.31 -7.94
N VAL A 120 16.81 5.57 -6.92
CA VAL A 120 16.25 6.90 -6.67
C VAL A 120 16.58 7.38 -5.26
N THR A 121 16.94 8.66 -5.17
CA THR A 121 17.05 9.37 -3.89
C THR A 121 15.84 10.27 -3.72
N ALA A 122 15.14 10.10 -2.61
CA ALA A 122 14.05 10.97 -2.22
C ALA A 122 14.57 12.31 -1.69
N ARG A 123 13.94 13.38 -2.16
CA ARG A 123 14.04 14.73 -1.62
C ARG A 123 12.67 15.22 -1.20
N LEU A 124 12.53 15.62 0.06
CA LEU A 124 11.30 16.14 0.61
C LEU A 124 11.06 17.59 0.14
N VAL A 125 9.86 17.88 -0.35
CA VAL A 125 9.55 19.21 -0.89
C VAL A 125 9.19 20.20 0.23
N GLY A 126 8.54 19.74 1.29
CA GLY A 126 7.99 20.58 2.35
C GLY A 126 8.04 19.96 3.74
N GLY A 127 9.00 19.05 3.98
CA GLY A 127 9.13 18.30 5.22
C GLY A 127 8.62 16.86 5.11
N PRO A 128 8.44 16.16 6.25
CA PRO A 128 8.06 14.76 6.28
C PRO A 128 6.77 14.46 5.50
N VAL A 129 6.70 13.25 4.94
CA VAL A 129 5.52 12.78 4.21
C VAL A 129 5.12 11.38 4.65
N ARG A 130 3.83 11.06 4.49
CA ARG A 130 3.35 9.67 4.47
C ARG A 130 2.91 9.35 3.04
N ASN A 131 3.28 8.19 2.54
CA ASN A 131 2.85 7.75 1.21
C ASN A 131 2.36 6.30 1.23
N LEU A 132 1.26 6.06 0.52
CA LEU A 132 0.81 4.72 0.16
C LEU A 132 1.66 4.22 -1.01
N ASN A 133 2.25 3.04 -0.86
CA ASN A 133 3.08 2.38 -1.85
C ASN A 133 2.41 1.08 -2.27
N LEU A 134 2.15 0.95 -3.57
CA LEU A 134 1.87 -0.33 -4.22
C LEU A 134 3.13 -0.76 -4.97
N ILE A 135 3.66 -1.95 -4.67
CA ILE A 135 4.72 -2.60 -5.44
C ILE A 135 4.12 -3.84 -6.06
N TYR A 136 4.35 -4.10 -7.34
CA TYR A 136 3.72 -5.22 -8.04
C TYR A 136 4.55 -5.73 -9.23
N ASP A 137 4.37 -6.99 -9.59
CA ASP A 137 4.91 -7.58 -10.81
C ASP A 137 3.94 -7.29 -11.98
N ALA A 138 4.33 -6.37 -12.86
CA ALA A 138 3.52 -5.95 -14.00
C ALA A 138 3.31 -7.03 -15.07
N LYS A 139 4.03 -8.17 -15.00
CA LYS A 139 3.82 -9.30 -15.90
C LYS A 139 2.59 -10.12 -15.54
N VAL A 140 2.13 -10.03 -14.29
CA VAL A 140 1.06 -10.88 -13.75
C VAL A 140 -0.03 -10.10 -13.05
N ILE A 141 0.19 -8.83 -12.72
CA ILE A 141 -0.79 -7.95 -12.06
C ILE A 141 -1.03 -6.70 -12.91
N GLU A 142 -2.30 -6.43 -13.19
CA GLU A 142 -2.79 -5.15 -13.70
C GLU A 142 -3.44 -4.39 -12.54
N PRO A 143 -2.83 -3.29 -12.05
CA PRO A 143 -3.40 -2.49 -10.99
C PRO A 143 -4.07 -1.21 -11.49
N ALA A 144 -4.99 -0.67 -10.68
CA ALA A 144 -5.37 0.74 -10.73
C ALA A 144 -5.30 1.34 -9.32
N VAL A 145 -4.85 2.59 -9.22
CA VAL A 145 -4.82 3.36 -7.97
C VAL A 145 -5.52 4.67 -8.22
N GLU A 146 -6.59 4.93 -7.46
CA GLU A 146 -7.49 6.06 -7.70
C GLU A 146 -7.79 6.76 -6.38
N VAL A 147 -7.77 8.10 -6.41
CA VAL A 147 -8.31 8.89 -5.31
C VAL A 147 -9.79 9.05 -5.53
N ILE A 148 -10.58 8.67 -4.54
CA ILE A 148 -12.03 8.67 -4.60
C ILE A 148 -12.59 9.68 -3.59
N LEU A 149 -13.63 10.39 -4.00
CA LEU A 149 -14.30 11.41 -3.19
C LEU A 149 -15.79 11.06 -3.08
N GLY A 150 -16.35 11.28 -1.90
CA GLY A 150 -17.76 11.09 -1.65
C GLY A 150 -18.61 12.34 -1.97
N PRO A 151 -19.92 12.17 -2.21
CA PRO A 151 -20.65 10.91 -2.08
C PRO A 151 -20.45 9.99 -3.29
N ALA A 152 -20.22 8.70 -3.04
CA ALA A 152 -20.02 7.70 -4.10
C ALA A 152 -20.33 6.28 -3.62
N THR A 153 -20.72 5.41 -4.54
CA THR A 153 -20.81 3.96 -4.34
C THR A 153 -19.87 3.28 -5.33
N LEU A 154 -18.98 2.42 -4.82
CA LEU A 154 -18.01 1.69 -5.64
C LEU A 154 -18.37 0.21 -5.71
N ASN A 155 -18.59 -0.27 -6.94
CA ASN A 155 -18.81 -1.68 -7.21
C ASN A 155 -17.47 -2.44 -7.15
N CYS A 156 -17.41 -3.52 -6.38
CA CYS A 156 -16.18 -4.30 -6.15
C CYS A 156 -16.31 -5.79 -6.52
N GLU A 157 -17.11 -6.10 -7.55
CA GLU A 157 -17.47 -7.48 -7.93
C GLU A 157 -16.30 -8.31 -8.50
N ALA A 158 -15.32 -7.69 -9.16
CA ALA A 158 -14.23 -8.41 -9.83
C ALA A 158 -12.84 -8.01 -9.29
N GLY A 159 -11.94 -8.98 -9.16
CA GLY A 159 -10.56 -8.79 -8.70
C GLY A 159 -10.44 -8.64 -7.18
N THR A 160 -9.30 -8.13 -6.71
CA THR A 160 -9.11 -7.72 -5.30
C THR A 160 -9.16 -6.20 -5.24
N THR A 161 -9.99 -5.64 -4.36
CA THR A 161 -10.10 -4.21 -4.09
C THR A 161 -9.53 -3.91 -2.70
N GLY A 162 -8.61 -2.96 -2.64
CA GLY A 162 -8.13 -2.33 -1.41
C GLY A 162 -8.69 -0.90 -1.29
N LEU A 163 -8.93 -0.45 -0.07
CA LEU A 163 -9.36 0.91 0.21
C LEU A 163 -8.71 1.44 1.49
N LEU A 164 -7.96 2.53 1.35
CA LEU A 164 -7.50 3.34 2.48
C LEU A 164 -8.52 4.47 2.72
N CYS A 165 -9.02 4.59 3.95
CA CYS A 165 -9.82 5.76 4.34
C CYS A 165 -8.89 6.93 4.69
N LEU A 166 -8.98 8.03 3.93
CA LEU A 166 -8.19 9.25 4.19
C LEU A 166 -8.92 10.22 5.11
N SER A 167 -10.25 10.33 4.99
CA SER A 167 -11.09 11.17 5.85
C SER A 167 -12.58 10.87 5.64
N GLY A 168 -13.39 11.32 6.60
CA GLY A 168 -14.85 11.24 6.54
C GLY A 168 -15.39 9.83 6.79
N ALA A 169 -16.66 9.63 6.45
CA ALA A 169 -17.36 8.37 6.69
C ALA A 169 -17.35 7.49 5.43
N ILE A 170 -16.74 6.32 5.56
CA ILE A 170 -16.72 5.27 4.54
C ILE A 170 -17.26 3.98 5.15
N THR A 171 -18.12 3.28 4.43
CA THR A 171 -18.68 1.98 4.83
C THR A 171 -18.29 0.93 3.81
N VAL A 172 -17.81 -0.23 4.28
CA VAL A 172 -17.40 -1.37 3.46
C VAL A 172 -18.21 -2.58 3.91
N ALA A 173 -19.04 -3.15 3.04
CA ALA A 173 -19.90 -4.29 3.37
C ALA A 173 -20.79 -4.07 4.62
N GLY A 174 -21.21 -2.84 4.88
CA GLY A 174 -22.00 -2.45 6.05
C GLY A 174 -21.19 -2.06 7.29
N ASP A 175 -19.87 -2.29 7.30
CA ASP A 175 -18.98 -1.92 8.40
C ASP A 175 -18.29 -0.57 8.16
N GLY A 176 -18.22 0.28 9.19
CA GLY A 176 -17.53 1.56 9.10
C GLY A 176 -16.00 1.40 9.01
N LEU A 177 -15.38 2.06 8.03
CA LEU A 177 -13.93 2.11 7.85
C LEU A 177 -13.37 3.40 8.47
N ARG A 178 -12.63 3.25 9.57
CA ARG A 178 -12.01 4.36 10.29
C ARG A 178 -10.95 5.06 9.44
N GLU A 179 -10.74 6.35 9.68
CA GLU A 179 -9.62 7.09 9.07
C GLU A 179 -8.29 6.39 9.36
N GLY A 180 -7.44 6.24 8.33
CA GLY A 180 -6.17 5.52 8.39
C GLY A 180 -6.29 3.99 8.36
N ALA A 181 -7.49 3.42 8.49
CA ALA A 181 -7.71 1.99 8.33
C ALA A 181 -7.78 1.59 6.85
N PHE A 182 -7.50 0.31 6.58
CA PHE A 182 -7.47 -0.26 5.25
C PHE A 182 -8.43 -1.45 5.15
N ALA A 183 -9.32 -1.44 4.15
CA ALA A 183 -10.13 -2.59 3.79
C ALA A 183 -9.54 -3.30 2.57
N LEU A 184 -9.46 -4.63 2.57
CA LEU A 184 -9.01 -5.43 1.43
C LEU A 184 -9.98 -6.59 1.19
N GLY A 185 -10.48 -6.74 -0.03
CA GLY A 185 -11.52 -7.73 -0.31
C GLY A 185 -12.17 -7.60 -1.67
N ASN A 186 -13.33 -8.23 -1.82
CA ASN A 186 -14.18 -8.13 -3.00
C ASN A 186 -15.64 -8.53 -2.70
N GLY A 187 -16.50 -8.35 -3.70
CA GLY A 187 -17.87 -8.87 -3.72
C GLY A 187 -18.90 -8.05 -2.94
N ALA A 188 -18.51 -6.92 -2.35
CA ALA A 188 -19.42 -6.01 -1.66
C ALA A 188 -19.15 -4.56 -2.06
N ASP A 189 -20.18 -3.75 -2.05
CA ASP A 189 -20.05 -2.33 -2.38
C ASP A 189 -19.40 -1.55 -1.23
N ILE A 190 -18.74 -0.47 -1.63
CA ILE A 190 -18.14 0.50 -0.73
C ILE A 190 -18.91 1.80 -0.90
N GLU A 191 -19.36 2.36 0.22
CA GLU A 191 -20.10 3.61 0.25
C GLU A 191 -19.24 4.71 0.87
N LEU A 192 -19.18 5.86 0.20
CA LEU A 192 -18.53 7.06 0.69
C LEU A 192 -19.61 8.10 0.92
N ALA A 193 -19.68 8.64 2.14
CA ALA A 193 -20.56 9.76 2.46
C ALA A 193 -20.04 11.07 1.84
N ALA A 194 -20.89 12.09 1.75
CA ALA A 194 -20.48 13.42 1.30
C ALA A 194 -19.30 13.95 2.15
N GLY A 195 -18.25 14.42 1.48
CA GLY A 195 -17.03 14.92 2.14
C GLY A 195 -16.04 13.84 2.58
N ALA A 196 -16.33 12.55 2.37
CA ALA A 196 -15.36 11.47 2.57
C ALA A 196 -14.33 11.42 1.44
N ALA A 197 -13.13 10.96 1.75
CA ALA A 197 -12.07 10.73 0.77
C ALA A 197 -11.31 9.44 1.07
N GLY A 198 -10.89 8.74 0.02
CA GLY A 198 -10.11 7.51 0.15
C GLY A 198 -9.18 7.27 -1.04
N ILE A 199 -8.33 6.26 -0.92
CA ILE A 199 -7.54 5.73 -2.04
C ILE A 199 -7.97 4.30 -2.30
N ARG A 200 -8.55 4.08 -3.49
CA ARG A 200 -8.89 2.76 -4.00
C ARG A 200 -7.68 2.17 -4.71
N ILE A 201 -7.40 0.90 -4.42
CA ILE A 201 -6.48 0.06 -5.20
C ILE A 201 -7.30 -1.09 -5.77
N THR A 202 -7.20 -1.35 -7.07
CA THR A 202 -7.69 -2.60 -7.66
C THR A 202 -6.52 -3.41 -8.17
N LEU A 203 -6.59 -4.73 -7.97
CA LEU A 203 -5.56 -5.68 -8.40
C LEU A 203 -6.25 -6.79 -9.19
N ARG A 204 -5.96 -6.85 -10.49
CA ARG A 204 -6.42 -7.91 -11.38
C ARG A 204 -5.23 -8.77 -11.78
N LYS A 205 -5.42 -10.09 -11.74
CA LYS A 205 -4.42 -11.03 -12.26
C LYS A 205 -4.54 -11.09 -13.78
N LEU A 206 -3.43 -10.96 -14.48
CA LEU A 206 -3.36 -11.20 -15.92
C LEU A 206 -3.47 -12.72 -16.19
N ALA A 207 -4.18 -13.06 -17.27
CA ALA A 207 -4.41 -14.44 -17.69
C ALA A 207 -3.14 -15.09 -18.24
#